data_AF-A0A179SX27-F1
#
_entry.id   AF-A0A179SX27-F1
#
_cell.length_a   1.000
_cell.length_b   1.000
_cell.length_c   1.000
_cell.angle_alpha   90.00
_cell.angle_beta   90.00
_cell.angle_gamma   90.00
#
_symmetry.space_group_name_H-M   'P 1'
#
loop_
_entity.id
_entity.type
_entity.pdbx_description
1 polymer ?
#
loop_
_entity_poly.entity_id
_entity_poly.type
_entity_poly.pdbx_seq_one_letter_code
_entity_poly.pdbx_strand_id
1 'polypeptide(L)'
;MVQVSLSKKLPLSVNLLLFMAIDVILTNKLTISAFNLNLFKINTNSIPHFLSMILHNDFTVTFVLLTFANVFLTTSKSSIRWGISIYTFLFQIFIGATLRWNHVLTNKDWNFVMESVMIVIVMTYTLLLGRLFQRMASKEGWIR
;
A
#
# COMPACT_ATOMS: atom_id res chain seq x y z
N MET A 1 27.38 1.00 -9.84
CA MET A 1 26.17 0.75 -9.02
C MET A 1 25.56 2.11 -8.69
N VAL A 2 24.57 2.56 -9.45
CA VAL A 2 23.95 3.89 -9.22
C VAL A 2 23.04 3.76 -8.00
N GLN A 3 23.54 4.14 -6.82
CA GLN A 3 22.70 4.34 -5.65
C GLN A 3 21.79 5.54 -5.93
N VAL A 4 20.58 5.26 -6.41
CA VAL A 4 19.49 6.23 -6.44
C VAL A 4 19.12 6.49 -4.98
N SER A 5 19.83 7.43 -4.33
CA SER A 5 19.56 7.81 -2.96
C SER A 5 18.45 8.86 -2.97
N LEU A 6 17.30 8.52 -2.40
CA LEU A 6 16.33 9.53 -1.98
C LEU A 6 17.00 10.38 -0.90
N SER A 7 17.32 11.63 -1.24
CA SER A 7 17.99 12.60 -0.34
C SER A 7 17.27 12.79 1.00
N LYS A 8 15.96 12.51 1.05
CA LYS A 8 15.17 12.48 2.28
C LYS A 8 14.29 11.22 2.32
N LYS A 9 14.65 10.28 3.17
CA LYS A 9 13.90 9.05 3.44
C LYS A 9 13.68 8.88 4.94
N LEU A 10 12.65 8.12 5.31
CA LEU A 10 12.45 7.71 6.70
C LEU A 10 13.64 6.85 7.17
N PRO A 11 13.94 6.86 8.48
CA PRO A 11 14.90 5.94 9.07
C PRO A 11 14.58 4.49 8.70
N LEU A 12 15.61 3.65 8.54
CA LEU A 12 15.44 2.26 8.13
C LEU A 12 14.50 1.48 9.08
N SER A 13 14.65 1.70 10.38
CA SER A 13 13.79 1.10 11.42
C SER A 13 12.31 1.49 11.25
N VAL A 14 12.04 2.76 10.94
CA VAL A 14 10.68 3.26 10.67
C VAL A 14 10.10 2.61 9.41
N ASN A 15 10.90 2.48 8.35
CA ASN A 15 10.47 1.81 7.11
C ASN A 15 10.20 0.32 7.32
N LEU A 16 11.00 -0.37 8.13
CA LEU A 16 10.77 -1.78 8.48
C LEU A 16 9.47 -1.96 9.26
N LEU A 17 9.23 -1.14 10.29
CA LEU A 17 7.98 -1.17 11.05
C LEU A 17 6.77 -0.84 10.17
N LEU A 18 6.92 0.17 9.30
CA LEU A 18 5.87 0.56 8.38
C LEU A 18 5.58 -0.53 7.34
N PHE A 19 6.61 -1.22 6.83
CA PHE A 19 6.46 -2.37 5.95
C PHE A 19 5.61 -3.46 6.61
N MET A 20 5.98 -3.90 7.83
CA MET A 20 5.23 -4.92 8.55
C MET A 20 3.77 -4.50 8.81
N ALA A 21 3.56 -3.23 9.18
CA ALA A 21 2.22 -2.74 9.47
C ALA A 21 1.35 -2.64 8.20
N ILE A 22 1.91 -2.22 7.07
CA ILE A 22 1.22 -2.21 5.78
C ILE A 22 0.83 -3.63 5.37
N ASP A 23 1.76 -4.58 5.50
CA ASP A 23 1.56 -5.98 5.11
C ASP A 23 0.40 -6.63 5.88
N VAL A 24 0.35 -6.42 7.20
CA VAL A 24 -0.77 -6.86 8.05
C VAL A 24 -2.09 -6.22 7.62
N ILE A 25 -2.10 -4.92 7.32
CA ILE A 25 -3.32 -4.22 6.88
C ILE A 25 -3.82 -4.76 5.54
N LEU A 26 -2.92 -4.96 4.57
CA LEU A 26 -3.26 -5.44 3.25
C LEU A 26 -3.75 -6.90 3.29
N THR A 27 -3.11 -7.75 4.09
CA THR A 27 -3.56 -9.12 4.35
C THR A 27 -4.96 -9.13 4.97
N ASN A 28 -5.19 -8.30 5.98
CA ASN A 28 -6.51 -8.18 6.63
C ASN A 28 -7.57 -7.62 5.67
N LYS A 29 -7.24 -6.65 4.82
CA LYS A 29 -8.13 -6.13 3.77
C LYS A 29 -8.60 -7.29 2.88
N LEU A 30 -7.66 -8.09 2.36
CA LEU A 30 -7.99 -9.21 1.49
C LEU A 30 -8.86 -10.23 2.23
N THR A 31 -8.50 -10.61 3.45
CA THR A 31 -9.24 -11.60 4.23
C THR A 31 -10.68 -11.16 4.52
N ILE A 32 -10.85 -9.94 5.02
CA ILE A 32 -12.18 -9.41 5.37
C ILE A 32 -13.03 -9.25 4.10
N SER A 33 -12.46 -8.70 3.03
CA SER A 33 -13.23 -8.40 1.82
C SER A 33 -13.59 -9.66 1.02
N ALA A 34 -12.70 -10.65 0.96
CA ALA A 34 -12.90 -11.89 0.23
C ALA A 34 -13.70 -12.93 1.01
N PHE A 35 -13.35 -13.18 2.28
CA PHE A 35 -13.91 -14.30 3.05
C PHE A 35 -15.06 -13.88 3.97
N ASN A 36 -14.95 -12.74 4.65
CA ASN A 36 -16.02 -12.31 5.58
C ASN A 36 -17.17 -11.65 4.83
N LEU A 37 -16.86 -10.73 3.91
CA LEU A 37 -17.85 -9.93 3.20
C LEU A 37 -18.21 -10.50 1.82
N ASN A 38 -17.48 -11.50 1.32
CA ASN A 38 -17.73 -12.16 0.02
C ASN A 38 -17.85 -11.19 -1.17
N LEU A 39 -17.15 -10.04 -1.12
CA LEU A 39 -17.32 -8.94 -2.08
C LEU A 39 -16.68 -9.25 -3.44
N PHE A 40 -15.63 -10.06 -3.42
CA PHE A 40 -14.97 -10.59 -4.61
C PHE A 40 -14.51 -12.03 -4.36
N LYS A 41 -14.47 -12.83 -5.43
CA LYS A 41 -13.89 -14.17 -5.40
C LYS A 41 -12.48 -14.13 -5.95
N ILE A 42 -11.57 -14.78 -5.24
CA ILE A 42 -10.20 -15.03 -5.69
C ILE A 42 -10.25 -16.28 -6.55
N ASN A 43 -9.84 -16.17 -7.81
CA ASN A 43 -9.74 -17.33 -8.68
C ASN A 43 -8.51 -18.17 -8.30
N THR A 44 -8.70 -19.15 -7.42
CA THR A 44 -7.66 -20.09 -6.98
C THR A 44 -7.51 -21.31 -7.89
N ASN A 45 -8.23 -21.36 -9.02
CA ASN A 45 -8.21 -22.51 -9.92
C ASN A 45 -6.84 -22.71 -10.59
N SER A 46 -5.96 -21.71 -10.55
CA SER A 46 -4.59 -21.85 -11.01
C SER A 46 -3.60 -21.20 -10.03
N ILE A 47 -2.49 -21.90 -9.78
CA ILE A 47 -1.37 -21.43 -8.96
C ILE A 47 -0.87 -20.03 -9.42
N PRO A 48 -0.77 -19.74 -10.74
CA PRO A 48 -0.35 -18.41 -11.22
C PRO A 48 -1.27 -17.27 -10.80
N HIS A 49 -2.59 -17.47 -10.75
CA HIS A 49 -3.52 -16.41 -10.33
C HIS A 49 -3.38 -16.09 -8.85
N PHE A 50 -3.21 -17.10 -8.01
CA PHE A 50 -2.95 -16.92 -6.58
C PHE A 50 -1.61 -16.19 -6.35
N LEU A 51 -0.55 -16.62 -7.05
CA LEU A 51 0.78 -16.01 -6.91
C LEU A 51 0.82 -14.57 -7.42
N SER A 52 0.09 -14.27 -8.51
CA SER A 52 -0.08 -12.91 -9.03
C SER A 52 -0.78 -11.99 -8.02
N MET A 53 -1.76 -12.49 -7.28
CA MET A 53 -2.43 -11.72 -6.23
C MET A 53 -1.50 -11.38 -5.07
N ILE A 54 -0.74 -12.37 -4.59
CA ILE A 54 0.24 -12.17 -3.51
C ILE A 54 1.33 -11.19 -3.94
N LEU A 55 1.95 -11.39 -5.11
CA LEU A 55 2.98 -10.48 -5.62
C LEU A 55 2.44 -9.05 -5.82
N HIS A 56 1.19 -8.93 -6.22
CA HIS A 56 0.56 -7.63 -6.34
C HIS A 56 0.39 -6.97 -4.96
N ASN A 57 -0.31 -7.64 -4.06
CA ASN A 57 -0.71 -7.07 -2.78
C ASN A 57 0.48 -6.85 -1.85
N ASP A 58 1.29 -7.88 -1.64
CA ASP A 58 2.28 -7.90 -0.56
C ASP A 58 3.59 -7.24 -0.98
N PHE A 59 3.89 -7.23 -2.29
CA PHE A 59 5.11 -6.64 -2.83
C PHE A 59 4.84 -5.29 -3.51
N THR A 60 3.98 -5.27 -4.52
CA THR A 60 3.81 -4.09 -5.38
C THR A 60 3.09 -2.96 -4.64
N VAL A 61 1.94 -3.23 -4.02
CA VAL A 61 1.18 -2.22 -3.28
C VAL A 61 1.95 -1.75 -2.05
N THR A 62 2.57 -2.67 -1.31
CA THR A 62 3.41 -2.35 -0.16
C THR A 62 4.56 -1.40 -0.52
N PHE A 63 5.28 -1.68 -1.61
CA PHE A 63 6.37 -0.83 -2.07
C PHE A 63 5.90 0.58 -2.46
N VAL A 64 4.74 0.68 -3.11
CA VAL A 64 4.12 1.96 -3.49
C VAL A 64 3.71 2.75 -2.25
N LEU A 65 3.10 2.10 -1.25
CA LEU A 65 2.68 2.72 0.00
C LEU A 65 3.89 3.17 0.84
N LEU A 66 4.97 2.40 0.85
CA LEU A 66 6.24 2.82 1.46
C LEU A 66 6.83 4.04 0.76
N THR A 67 6.86 4.02 -0.58
CA THR A 67 7.36 5.15 -1.36
C THR A 67 6.52 6.40 -1.11
N PHE A 68 5.20 6.24 -1.08
CA PHE A 68 4.23 7.28 -0.71
C PHE A 68 4.52 7.86 0.67
N ALA A 69 4.61 7.03 1.70
CA ALA A 69 4.88 7.47 3.06
C ALA A 69 6.22 8.21 3.18
N ASN A 70 7.27 7.67 2.55
CA ASN A 70 8.59 8.28 2.53
C ASN A 70 8.55 9.67 1.91
N VAL A 71 7.99 9.80 0.71
CA VAL A 71 7.95 11.10 0.00
C VAL A 71 7.02 12.08 0.71
N PHE A 72 5.84 11.64 1.14
CA PHE A 72 4.83 12.50 1.74
C PHE A 72 5.28 13.07 3.09
N LEU A 73 5.90 12.24 3.94
CA LEU A 73 6.31 12.63 5.30
C LEU A 73 7.63 13.41 5.32
N THR A 74 8.51 13.24 4.32
CA THR A 74 9.83 13.92 4.32
C THR A 74 9.86 15.20 3.48
N THR A 75 8.96 15.36 2.50
CA THR A 75 8.89 16.59 1.70
C THR A 75 8.10 17.68 2.43
N SER A 76 8.55 18.94 2.32
CA SER A 76 7.80 20.11 2.80
C SER A 76 6.91 20.73 1.71
N LYS A 77 7.17 20.44 0.44
CA LYS A 77 6.45 21.03 -0.70
C LYS A 77 5.09 20.36 -0.88
N SER A 78 4.02 21.15 -0.75
CA SER A 78 2.64 20.68 -0.92
C SER A 78 2.39 20.07 -2.31
N SER A 79 2.94 20.65 -3.38
CA SER A 79 2.80 20.13 -4.75
C SER A 79 3.32 18.70 -4.90
N ILE A 80 4.45 18.38 -4.25
CA ILE A 80 5.03 17.03 -4.27
C ILE A 80 4.16 16.06 -3.48
N ARG A 81 3.58 16.49 -2.35
CA ARG A 81 2.65 15.67 -1.55
C ARG A 81 1.38 15.33 -2.33
N TRP A 82 0.81 16.30 -3.03
CA TRP A 82 -0.34 16.07 -3.91
C TRP A 82 0.03 15.15 -5.06
N GLY A 83 1.17 15.39 -5.72
CA GLY A 83 1.66 14.55 -6.81
C GLY A 83 1.83 13.09 -6.41
N ILE A 84 2.50 12.80 -5.29
CA ILE A 84 2.67 11.42 -4.84
C ILE A 84 1.35 10.78 -4.39
N SER A 85 0.43 11.55 -3.80
CA SER A 85 -0.89 11.04 -3.40
C SER A 85 -1.71 10.61 -4.61
N ILE A 86 -1.77 11.46 -5.64
CA ILE A 86 -2.47 11.17 -6.89
C ILE A 86 -1.81 9.98 -7.60
N TYR A 87 -0.48 9.96 -7.69
CA TYR A 87 0.27 8.85 -8.27
C TYR A 87 -0.07 7.52 -7.57
N THR A 88 0.03 7.47 -6.25
CA THR A 88 -0.25 6.26 -5.47
C THR A 88 -1.68 5.78 -5.64
N PHE A 89 -2.65 6.70 -5.62
CA PHE A 89 -4.05 6.38 -5.84
C PHE A 89 -4.29 5.78 -7.23
N LEU A 90 -3.86 6.48 -8.29
CA LEU A 90 -4.05 6.03 -9.67
C LEU A 90 -3.32 4.72 -9.95
N PHE A 91 -2.12 4.53 -9.39
CA PHE A 91 -1.36 3.31 -9.56
C PHE A 91 -2.06 2.10 -8.94
N GLN A 92 -2.62 2.24 -7.72
CA GLN A 92 -3.38 1.16 -7.09
C GLN A 92 -4.67 0.83 -7.87
N ILE A 93 -5.38 1.85 -8.36
CA ILE A 93 -6.53 1.66 -9.24
C ILE A 93 -6.14 0.90 -10.51
N PHE A 94 -5.06 1.32 -11.17
CA PHE A 94 -4.60 0.72 -12.42
C PHE A 94 -4.24 -0.76 -12.26
N ILE A 95 -3.52 -1.12 -11.20
CA ILE A 95 -3.19 -2.53 -11.00
C ILE A 95 -4.40 -3.35 -10.53
N GLY A 96 -5.26 -2.78 -9.68
CA GLY A 96 -6.52 -3.43 -9.31
C GLY A 96 -7.38 -3.75 -10.54
N ALA A 97 -7.43 -2.84 -11.52
CA ALA A 97 -8.07 -3.08 -12.80
C ALA A 97 -7.37 -4.19 -13.62
N THR A 98 -6.03 -4.19 -13.65
CA THR A 98 -5.25 -5.25 -14.31
C THR A 98 -5.54 -6.64 -13.73
N LEU A 99 -5.68 -6.77 -12.42
CA LEU A 99 -6.04 -8.06 -11.79
C LEU A 99 -7.44 -8.54 -12.17
N ARG A 100 -8.40 -7.62 -12.25
CA ARG A 100 -9.78 -7.94 -12.68
C ARG A 100 -9.81 -8.33 -14.16
N TRP A 101 -9.05 -7.62 -15.00
CA TRP A 101 -8.92 -7.92 -16.43
C TRP A 101 -8.34 -9.31 -16.67
N ASN A 102 -7.38 -9.74 -15.84
CA ASN A 102 -6.77 -11.08 -15.92
C ASN A 102 -7.58 -12.17 -15.19
N HIS A 103 -8.84 -11.90 -14.82
CA HIS A 103 -9.72 -12.83 -14.11
C HIS A 103 -9.13 -13.41 -12.81
N VAL A 104 -8.18 -12.70 -12.18
CA VAL A 104 -7.61 -13.05 -10.88
C VAL A 104 -8.61 -12.70 -9.77
N LEU A 105 -9.29 -11.56 -9.93
CA LEU A 105 -10.37 -11.08 -9.08
C LEU A 105 -11.69 -11.12 -9.85
N THR A 106 -12.62 -11.96 -9.41
CA THR A 106 -13.97 -12.02 -9.99
C THR A 106 -14.91 -11.18 -9.13
N ASN A 107 -15.39 -10.07 -9.69
CA ASN A 107 -16.29 -9.16 -8.98
C ASN A 107 -17.63 -9.85 -8.74
N LYS A 108 -18.11 -9.80 -7.49
CA LYS A 108 -19.49 -10.14 -7.16
C LYS A 108 -20.28 -8.87 -6.86
N ASP A 109 -19.87 -8.13 -5.84
CA ASP A 109 -20.49 -6.85 -5.43
C ASP A 109 -19.47 -5.69 -5.30
N TRP A 110 -18.19 -5.97 -5.55
CA TRP A 110 -17.10 -5.02 -5.37
C TRP A 110 -16.96 -4.05 -6.56
N ASN A 111 -17.51 -2.85 -6.40
CA ASN A 111 -17.49 -1.80 -7.44
C ASN A 111 -16.24 -0.88 -7.34
N PHE A 112 -16.08 0.00 -8.33
CA PHE A 112 -14.97 0.96 -8.39
C PHE A 112 -14.96 1.95 -7.22
N VAL A 113 -16.14 2.30 -6.69
CA VAL A 113 -16.28 3.23 -5.56
C VAL A 113 -15.73 2.61 -4.28
N MET A 114 -16.07 1.35 -3.99
CA MET A 114 -15.56 0.61 -2.84
C MET A 114 -14.04 0.45 -2.90
N GLU A 115 -13.49 0.16 -4.09
CA GLU A 115 -12.03 0.11 -4.29
C GLU A 115 -11.39 1.47 -3.97
N SER A 116 -11.95 2.56 -4.50
CA SER A 116 -11.45 3.91 -4.28
C SER A 116 -11.46 4.29 -2.80
N VAL A 117 -12.56 4.01 -2.11
CA VAL A 117 -12.69 4.25 -0.66
C VAL A 117 -11.63 3.46 0.11
N MET A 118 -11.43 2.18 -0.23
CA MET A 118 -10.45 1.34 0.44
C MET A 118 -9.01 1.78 0.20
N ILE A 119 -8.67 2.23 -1.02
CA ILE A 119 -7.36 2.81 -1.31
C ILE A 119 -7.11 4.04 -0.43
N VAL A 120 -8.09 4.95 -0.33
CA VAL A 120 -7.98 6.15 0.51
C VAL A 120 -7.82 5.78 1.99
N ILE A 121 -8.57 4.80 2.47
CA ILE A 121 -8.45 4.29 3.85
C ILE A 121 -7.03 3.76 4.09
N VAL A 122 -6.53 2.88 3.22
CA VAL A 122 -5.19 2.30 3.36
C VAL A 122 -4.10 3.39 3.32
N MET A 123 -4.17 4.32 2.38
CA MET A 123 -3.24 5.45 2.29
C MET A 123 -3.25 6.29 3.58
N THR A 124 -4.44 6.55 4.14
CA THR A 124 -4.59 7.31 5.39
C THR A 124 -3.95 6.55 6.57
N TYR A 125 -4.23 5.25 6.71
CA TYR A 125 -3.61 4.41 7.73
C TYR A 125 -2.09 4.38 7.61
N THR A 126 -1.57 4.23 6.39
CA THR A 126 -0.13 4.26 6.11
C THR A 126 0.50 5.57 6.61
N LEU A 127 -0.13 6.72 6.38
CA LEU A 127 0.37 8.00 6.87
C LEU A 127 0.31 8.13 8.40
N LEU A 128 -0.78 7.68 9.01
CA LEU A 128 -0.95 7.71 10.47
C LEU A 128 0.12 6.86 11.16
N LEU A 129 0.32 5.64 10.69
CA LEU A 129 1.34 4.74 11.20
C LEU A 129 2.75 5.26 10.94
N GLY A 130 3.02 5.79 9.74
CA GLY A 130 4.31 6.40 9.41
C GLY A 130 4.65 7.55 10.35
N ARG A 131 3.68 8.44 10.65
CA ARG A 131 3.87 9.51 11.64
C ARG A 131 4.06 8.99 13.06
N LEU A 132 3.32 7.95 13.45
CA LEU A 132 3.43 7.35 14.77
C LEU A 132 4.82 6.74 14.97
N PHE A 133 5.31 5.97 13.98
CA PHE A 133 6.64 5.37 14.02
C PHE A 133 7.75 6.42 13.98
N GLN A 134 7.61 7.51 13.20
CA GLN A 134 8.54 8.64 13.26
C GLN A 134 8.60 9.27 14.65
N ARG A 135 7.44 9.46 15.30
CA ARG A 135 7.38 10.02 16.66
C ARG A 135 8.05 9.10 17.67
N MET A 136 7.81 7.79 17.61
CA MET A 136 8.48 6.83 18.51
C MET A 136 9.99 6.81 18.28
N ALA A 137 10.42 6.73 17.02
CA ALA A 137 11.84 6.77 16.67
C ALA A 137 12.55 8.06 17.16
N SER A 138 11.86 9.21 17.10
CA SER A 138 12.40 10.47 17.64
C SER A 138 12.47 10.51 19.17
N LYS A 139 11.52 9.88 19.87
CA LYS A 139 11.48 9.81 21.33
C LYS A 139 12.51 8.84 21.90
N GLU A 140 12.74 7.73 21.20
CA GLU A 140 13.65 6.66 21.63
C GLU A 140 15.09 6.85 21.12
N GLY A 141 15.36 7.95 20.41
CA GLY A 141 16.71 8.26 19.93
C GLY A 141 17.22 7.34 18.81
N TRP A 142 16.32 6.66 18.11
CA TRP A 142 16.66 5.78 16.98
C TRP A 142 17.14 6.56 15.73
N ILE A 143 16.96 7.88 15.75
CA ILE A 143 17.41 8.81 14.72
C ILE A 143 18.62 9.54 15.30
N ARG A 144 19.82 9.03 14.99
CA ARG A 144 21.08 9.76 15.14
C ARG A 144 21.46 10.41 13.81
#